data_AF-A0A1X7TJ93-F1
#
_entry.id   AF-A0A1X7TJ93-F1
#
_cell.length_a   1.000
_cell.length_b   1.000
_cell.length_c   1.000
_cell.angle_alpha   90.00
_cell.angle_beta   90.00
_cell.angle_gamma   90.00
#
_symmetry.space_group_name_H-M   'P 1'
#
loop_
_entity.id
_entity.type
_entity.pdbx_description
1 polymer ?
#
loop_
_entity_poly.entity_id
_entity_poly.type
_entity_poly.pdbx_seq_one_letter_code
_entity_poly.pdbx_strand_id
1 'polypeptide(L)'
;MEDNEMTLYKAEIQKSETQDKISKYIEQMQQIEDKMNHECKKIIAEMKKLLKEKEKIEKNNNNKIEELRKLNEKAEKLKLNKKLEKAQKLKTNINKMKEKLKVLTENDIEKLEKEDSLTENDVQELLRVTQVDSEISEVIAEITQDEERRRKWDEYYMKIACLAALRSKDPSTPVGACIADTKTHQIVGIGYNSMPYVKGRNNDKIFSWKGSKAEGIPYHEKKYNYVVHAAVSAVLNKTRESIEGCTIYLTHFPDKDCVHAIIKAGIREVVYCMYTRHEEREEKEDMIVGKEILERTAVKYRRMENIGGELKNRIEQEIKPQYKKNKNKWPTEPVQGYITWEKFFMKIAELSKERSNHNPQYKVGACVVSPKKQVLAVGYNAYPEDMIHDETEDEEKDNKESNYISHAEYKAILGISPSVEGCTLYVTKYPCHMCAQVIVQSGIREVIYDKPGEWDKDSYISSRKTLAACLGDDKIIDIRLQ
;
A
#
# COMPACT_ATOMS: atom_id res chain seq x y z
N MET A 1 -63.39 -26.95 68.07
CA MET A 1 -61.93 -26.81 68.21
C MET A 1 -61.20 -27.99 67.56
N GLU A 2 -61.64 -29.22 67.78
CA GLU A 2 -60.99 -30.45 67.28
C GLU A 2 -60.88 -30.57 65.74
N ASP A 3 -61.91 -30.17 64.96
CA ASP A 3 -61.86 -30.26 63.48
C ASP A 3 -60.85 -29.29 62.84
N ASN A 4 -60.56 -28.16 63.48
CA ASN A 4 -59.65 -27.15 62.95
C ASN A 4 -58.19 -27.55 63.19
N GLU A 5 -57.89 -28.18 64.33
CA GLU A 5 -56.57 -28.75 64.64
C GLU A 5 -56.26 -29.97 63.76
N MET A 6 -57.23 -30.85 63.53
CA MET A 6 -57.01 -32.04 62.70
C MET A 6 -56.76 -31.69 61.23
N THR A 7 -57.35 -30.60 60.74
CA THR A 7 -57.12 -30.06 59.39
C THR A 7 -55.73 -29.42 59.29
N LEU A 8 -55.29 -28.72 60.36
CA LEU A 8 -53.94 -28.15 60.44
C LEU A 8 -52.86 -29.23 60.42
N TYR A 9 -53.04 -30.30 61.21
CA TYR A 9 -52.11 -31.44 61.26
C TYR A 9 -52.00 -32.18 59.92
N LYS A 10 -53.12 -32.39 59.22
CA LYS A 10 -53.09 -32.98 57.87
C LYS A 10 -52.35 -32.11 56.86
N ALA A 11 -52.53 -30.78 56.94
CA ALA A 11 -51.80 -29.85 56.09
C ALA A 11 -50.30 -29.82 56.40
N GLU A 12 -49.90 -29.92 57.67
CA GLU A 12 -48.50 -30.02 58.08
C GLU A 12 -47.85 -31.33 57.62
N ILE A 13 -48.54 -32.46 57.76
CA ILE A 13 -48.06 -33.77 57.25
C ILE A 13 -47.89 -33.71 55.73
N GLN A 14 -48.89 -33.18 55.00
CA GLN A 14 -48.81 -33.08 53.54
C GLN A 14 -47.70 -32.12 53.08
N LYS A 15 -47.44 -31.05 53.83
CA LYS A 15 -46.32 -30.13 53.61
C LYS A 15 -44.98 -30.83 53.85
N SER A 16 -44.84 -31.62 54.91
CA SER A 16 -43.66 -32.42 55.21
C SER A 16 -43.39 -33.46 54.11
N GLU A 17 -44.41 -34.21 53.68
CA GLU A 17 -44.29 -35.18 52.59
C GLU A 17 -43.91 -34.52 51.25
N THR A 18 -44.40 -33.30 51.01
CA THR A 18 -44.05 -32.54 49.81
C THR A 18 -42.61 -32.03 49.89
N GLN A 19 -42.14 -31.59 51.06
CA GLN A 19 -40.74 -31.22 51.29
C GLN A 19 -39.79 -32.40 51.09
N ASP A 20 -40.13 -33.60 51.57
CA ASP A 20 -39.30 -34.79 51.37
C ASP A 20 -39.20 -35.18 49.89
N LYS A 21 -40.31 -35.07 49.15
CA LYS A 21 -40.31 -35.28 47.69
C LYS A 21 -39.44 -34.26 46.97
N ILE A 22 -39.54 -32.97 47.34
CA ILE A 22 -38.72 -31.91 46.76
C ILE A 22 -37.23 -32.16 47.04
N SER A 23 -36.86 -32.51 48.27
CA SER A 23 -35.48 -32.83 48.65
C SER A 23 -34.92 -34.00 47.82
N LYS A 24 -35.72 -35.05 47.61
CA LYS A 24 -35.34 -36.19 46.78
C LYS A 24 -35.16 -35.81 45.30
N TYR A 25 -35.99 -34.91 44.76
CA TYR A 25 -35.81 -34.39 43.40
C TYR A 25 -34.57 -33.50 43.28
N ILE A 26 -34.24 -32.70 44.30
CA ILE A 26 -33.02 -31.89 44.33
C ILE A 26 -31.78 -32.78 44.31
N GLU A 27 -31.75 -33.85 45.11
CA GLU A 27 -30.65 -34.83 45.09
C GLU A 27 -30.51 -35.50 43.72
N GLN A 28 -31.62 -35.89 43.09
CA GLN A 28 -31.59 -36.47 41.74
C GLN A 28 -31.09 -35.46 40.69
N MET A 29 -31.50 -34.20 40.79
CA MET A 29 -31.04 -33.12 39.91
C MET A 29 -29.53 -32.88 40.08
N GLN A 30 -29.03 -32.84 41.32
CA GLN A 30 -27.59 -32.72 41.60
C GLN A 30 -26.79 -33.90 41.05
N GLN A 31 -27.28 -35.13 41.19
CA GLN A 31 -26.64 -36.31 40.60
C GLN A 31 -26.60 -36.26 39.06
N ILE A 32 -27.64 -35.72 38.41
CA ILE A 32 -27.67 -35.52 36.96
C ILE A 32 -26.69 -34.40 36.56
N GLU A 33 -26.66 -33.30 37.31
CA GLU A 33 -25.75 -32.19 37.07
C GLU A 33 -24.28 -32.61 37.21
N ASP A 34 -23.94 -33.41 38.22
CA ASP A 34 -22.60 -33.95 38.42
C ASP A 34 -22.17 -34.89 37.28
N LYS A 35 -23.07 -35.77 36.82
CA LYS A 35 -22.83 -36.62 35.65
C LYS A 35 -22.63 -35.80 34.37
N MET A 36 -23.45 -34.78 34.17
CA MET A 36 -23.35 -33.89 33.03
C MET A 36 -22.03 -33.10 33.06
N ASN A 37 -21.65 -32.57 34.22
CA ASN A 37 -20.38 -31.86 34.42
C ASN A 37 -19.17 -32.77 34.17
N HIS A 38 -19.25 -34.05 34.56
CA HIS A 38 -18.20 -35.03 34.28
C HIS A 38 -18.05 -35.32 32.78
N GLU A 39 -19.16 -35.51 32.07
CA GLU A 39 -19.13 -35.70 30.61
C GLU A 39 -18.66 -34.44 29.87
N CYS A 40 -19.11 -33.25 30.28
CA CYS A 40 -18.59 -31.99 29.73
C CYS A 40 -17.07 -31.86 29.93
N LYS A 41 -16.54 -32.25 31.09
CA LYS A 41 -15.08 -32.25 31.34
C LYS A 41 -14.33 -33.21 30.42
N LYS A 42 -14.89 -34.39 30.12
CA LYS A 42 -14.29 -35.34 29.16
C LYS A 42 -14.28 -34.76 27.74
N ILE A 43 -15.39 -34.21 27.28
CA ILE A 43 -15.51 -33.59 25.95
C ILE A 43 -14.52 -32.42 25.81
N ILE A 44 -14.40 -31.56 26.84
CA ILE A 44 -13.45 -30.45 26.83
C ILE A 44 -12.00 -30.96 26.76
N ALA A 45 -11.67 -32.05 27.46
CA ALA A 45 -10.33 -32.64 27.40
C ALA A 45 -10.01 -33.21 26.02
N GLU A 46 -10.98 -33.85 25.37
CA GLU A 46 -10.85 -34.40 24.02
C GLU A 46 -10.73 -33.29 22.96
N MET A 47 -11.54 -32.23 23.06
CA MET A 47 -11.41 -31.04 22.20
C MET A 47 -10.04 -30.37 22.35
N LYS A 48 -9.51 -30.27 23.57
CA LYS A 48 -8.15 -29.74 23.81
C LYS A 48 -7.06 -30.61 23.17
N LYS A 49 -7.25 -31.94 23.14
CA LYS A 49 -6.33 -32.87 22.47
C LYS A 49 -6.37 -32.68 20.95
N LEU A 50 -7.56 -32.61 20.36
CA LEU A 50 -7.76 -32.36 18.93
C LEU A 50 -7.23 -30.98 18.50
N LEU A 51 -7.39 -29.94 19.34
CA LEU A 51 -6.81 -28.62 19.11
C LEU A 51 -5.28 -28.68 19.06
N LYS A 52 -4.63 -29.38 19.99
CA LYS A 52 -3.17 -29.57 19.96
C LYS A 52 -2.70 -30.36 18.73
N GLU A 53 -3.46 -31.37 18.30
CA GLU A 53 -3.17 -32.12 17.07
C GLU A 53 -3.35 -31.25 15.83
N LYS A 54 -4.41 -30.44 15.76
CA LYS A 54 -4.65 -29.46 14.71
C LYS A 54 -3.52 -28.43 14.64
N GLU A 55 -3.12 -27.84 15.76
CA GLU A 55 -1.99 -26.89 15.83
C GLU A 55 -0.68 -27.53 15.35
N LYS A 56 -0.45 -28.81 15.68
CA LYS A 56 0.72 -29.56 15.22
C LYS A 56 0.68 -29.80 13.70
N ILE A 57 -0.49 -30.13 13.15
CA ILE A 57 -0.71 -30.31 11.71
C ILE A 57 -0.54 -28.98 10.97
N GLU A 58 -1.14 -27.90 11.47
CA GLU A 58 -1.01 -26.55 10.89
C GLU A 58 0.45 -26.07 10.91
N LYS A 59 1.18 -26.28 12.01
CA LYS A 59 2.61 -25.96 12.08
C LYS A 59 3.42 -26.76 11.08
N ASN A 60 3.12 -28.06 10.91
CA ASN A 60 3.80 -28.92 9.94
C ASN A 60 3.48 -28.51 8.49
N ASN A 61 2.22 -28.20 8.20
CA ASN A 61 1.79 -27.73 6.88
C ASN A 61 2.39 -26.36 6.54
N ASN A 62 2.43 -25.42 7.49
CA ASN A 62 3.04 -24.11 7.28
C ASN A 62 4.54 -24.22 7.05
N ASN A 63 5.24 -25.10 7.78
CA ASN A 63 6.65 -25.39 7.52
C ASN A 63 6.86 -25.97 6.11
N LYS A 64 5.97 -26.88 5.66
CA LYS A 64 6.04 -27.51 4.34
C LYS A 64 5.69 -26.55 3.19
N ILE A 65 4.73 -25.65 3.41
CA ILE A 65 4.40 -24.54 2.49
C ILE A 65 5.58 -23.58 2.40
N GLU A 66 6.24 -23.27 3.52
CA GLU A 66 7.42 -22.40 3.54
C GLU A 66 8.62 -23.06 2.85
N GLU A 67 8.84 -24.36 3.02
CA GLU A 67 9.83 -25.12 2.25
C GLU A 67 9.50 -25.15 0.76
N LEU A 68 8.24 -25.38 0.39
CA LEU A 68 7.79 -25.35 -1.00
C LEU A 68 7.92 -23.95 -1.61
N ARG A 69 7.64 -22.87 -0.85
CA ARG A 69 7.88 -21.50 -1.27
C ARG A 69 9.36 -21.21 -1.46
N LYS A 70 10.21 -21.62 -0.52
CA LYS A 70 11.68 -21.50 -0.66
C LYS A 70 12.20 -22.30 -1.84
N LEU A 71 11.68 -23.50 -2.08
CA LEU A 71 12.01 -24.33 -3.24
C LEU A 71 11.50 -23.71 -4.54
N ASN A 72 10.31 -23.13 -4.55
CA ASN A 72 9.73 -22.48 -5.73
C ASN A 72 10.44 -21.16 -6.04
N GLU A 73 10.74 -20.33 -5.03
CA GLU A 73 11.58 -19.14 -5.18
C GLU A 73 13.00 -19.48 -5.61
N LYS A 74 13.57 -20.57 -5.08
CA LYS A 74 14.89 -21.08 -5.51
C LYS A 74 14.80 -21.66 -6.92
N ALA A 75 13.71 -22.30 -7.32
CA ALA A 75 13.49 -22.83 -8.66
C ALA A 75 13.24 -21.71 -9.68
N GLU A 76 12.49 -20.67 -9.33
CA GLU A 76 12.26 -19.48 -10.15
C GLU A 76 13.53 -18.64 -10.25
N LYS A 77 14.26 -18.41 -9.15
CA LYS A 77 15.60 -17.79 -9.19
C LYS A 77 16.60 -18.64 -9.95
N LEU A 78 16.59 -19.96 -9.83
CA LEU A 78 17.47 -20.84 -10.62
C LEU A 78 17.06 -20.89 -12.08
N LYS A 79 15.78 -20.86 -12.43
CA LYS A 79 15.31 -20.78 -13.82
C LYS A 79 15.69 -19.43 -14.43
N LEU A 80 15.44 -18.33 -13.73
CA LEU A 80 15.75 -16.98 -14.19
C LEU A 80 17.25 -16.71 -14.19
N ASN A 81 17.99 -17.09 -13.16
CA ASN A 81 19.46 -16.96 -13.12
C ASN A 81 20.16 -17.93 -14.06
N LYS A 82 19.68 -19.18 -14.23
CA LYS A 82 20.24 -20.06 -15.27
C LYS A 82 19.90 -19.57 -16.67
N LYS A 83 18.72 -18.98 -16.90
CA LYS A 83 18.37 -18.32 -18.17
C LYS A 83 19.24 -17.09 -18.39
N LEU A 84 19.45 -16.25 -17.38
CA LEU A 84 20.29 -15.05 -17.43
C LEU A 84 21.78 -15.38 -17.58
N GLU A 85 22.33 -16.33 -16.82
CA GLU A 85 23.71 -16.80 -16.95
C GLU A 85 23.92 -17.52 -18.29
N LYS A 86 22.97 -18.33 -18.77
CA LYS A 86 23.04 -18.93 -20.11
C LYS A 86 22.96 -17.87 -21.20
N ALA A 87 22.05 -16.89 -21.10
CA ALA A 87 21.92 -15.80 -22.06
C ALA A 87 23.17 -14.89 -22.06
N GLN A 88 23.75 -14.60 -20.90
CA GLN A 88 25.00 -13.84 -20.78
C GLN A 88 26.19 -14.63 -21.32
N LYS A 89 26.30 -15.94 -21.03
CA LYS A 89 27.35 -16.80 -21.63
C LYS A 89 27.17 -16.94 -23.15
N LEU A 90 25.95 -17.13 -23.64
CA LEU A 90 25.66 -17.17 -25.07
C LEU A 90 25.99 -15.83 -25.73
N LYS A 91 25.57 -14.69 -25.17
CA LYS A 91 25.88 -13.35 -25.67
C LYS A 91 27.40 -13.11 -25.70
N THR A 92 28.12 -13.57 -24.68
CA THR A 92 29.60 -13.48 -24.65
C THR A 92 30.24 -14.39 -25.71
N ASN A 93 29.70 -15.59 -25.93
CA ASN A 93 30.18 -16.52 -26.96
C ASN A 93 29.84 -16.03 -28.37
N ILE A 94 28.64 -15.50 -28.59
CA ILE A 94 28.20 -14.86 -29.84
C ILE A 94 29.06 -13.62 -30.11
N ASN A 95 29.37 -12.79 -29.11
CA ASN A 95 30.28 -11.66 -29.29
C ASN A 95 31.71 -12.12 -29.62
N LYS A 96 32.22 -13.16 -28.96
CA LYS A 96 33.50 -13.79 -29.33
C LYS A 96 33.48 -14.42 -30.72
N MET A 97 32.35 -14.99 -31.14
CA MET A 97 32.14 -15.52 -32.49
C MET A 97 32.01 -14.40 -33.51
N LYS A 98 31.33 -13.29 -33.20
CA LYS A 98 31.24 -12.06 -34.03
C LYS A 98 32.59 -11.37 -34.16
N GLU A 99 33.42 -11.35 -33.11
CA GLU A 99 34.81 -10.88 -33.17
C GLU A 99 35.71 -11.82 -33.96
N LYS A 100 35.59 -13.15 -33.76
CA LYS A 100 36.28 -14.13 -34.59
C LYS A 100 35.81 -14.05 -36.05
N LEU A 101 34.52 -13.83 -36.31
CA LEU A 101 33.97 -13.59 -37.64
C LEU A 101 34.54 -12.31 -38.23
N LYS A 102 34.69 -11.23 -37.44
CA LYS A 102 35.31 -9.97 -37.89
C LYS A 102 36.76 -10.15 -38.32
N VAL A 103 37.52 -10.92 -37.54
CA VAL A 103 38.93 -11.27 -37.81
C VAL A 103 39.07 -12.25 -38.99
N LEU A 104 38.10 -13.14 -39.17
CA LEU A 104 38.00 -14.03 -40.33
C LEU A 104 37.54 -13.24 -41.57
N THR A 105 36.63 -12.28 -41.46
CA THR A 105 36.12 -11.50 -42.61
C THR A 105 37.17 -10.60 -43.25
N GLU A 106 38.10 -9.99 -42.52
CA GLU A 106 39.11 -9.14 -43.17
C GLU A 106 40.15 -9.95 -43.98
N ASN A 107 40.50 -11.16 -43.54
CA ASN A 107 41.49 -12.01 -44.22
C ASN A 107 40.85 -13.02 -45.19
N ASP A 108 39.60 -13.42 -44.97
CA ASP A 108 38.88 -14.38 -45.80
C ASP A 108 38.00 -13.71 -46.85
N ILE A 109 37.55 -12.44 -46.71
CA ILE A 109 36.85 -11.72 -47.82
C ILE A 109 37.80 -11.49 -49.01
N GLU A 110 39.07 -11.16 -48.77
CA GLU A 110 40.09 -11.08 -49.84
C GLU A 110 40.36 -12.43 -50.53
N LYS A 111 40.01 -13.55 -49.87
CA LYS A 111 40.14 -14.92 -50.40
C LYS A 111 38.85 -15.46 -51.02
N LEU A 112 37.68 -15.11 -50.47
CA LEU A 112 36.35 -15.58 -50.86
C LEU A 112 35.78 -14.78 -52.04
N GLU A 113 36.27 -13.57 -52.34
CA GLU A 113 35.99 -12.92 -53.64
C GLU A 113 36.56 -13.71 -54.84
N LYS A 114 37.43 -14.71 -54.60
CA LYS A 114 38.04 -15.54 -55.65
C LYS A 114 37.46 -16.95 -55.78
N GLU A 115 36.70 -17.46 -54.82
CA GLU A 115 36.13 -18.83 -54.89
C GLU A 115 34.72 -18.86 -54.27
N ASP A 116 33.71 -19.03 -55.14
CA ASP A 116 32.27 -19.22 -54.84
C ASP A 116 32.03 -20.40 -53.85
N SER A 117 32.18 -20.22 -52.54
CA SER A 117 31.84 -21.29 -51.59
C SER A 117 31.43 -20.80 -50.19
N LEU A 118 30.13 -20.58 -50.02
CA LEU A 118 29.45 -20.76 -48.73
C LEU A 118 28.63 -22.05 -48.83
N THR A 119 28.82 -23.01 -47.91
CA THR A 119 28.04 -24.26 -47.94
C THR A 119 26.66 -24.04 -47.31
N GLU A 120 25.66 -24.83 -47.74
CA GLU A 120 24.29 -24.76 -47.22
C GLU A 120 24.22 -24.96 -45.69
N ASN A 121 25.17 -25.70 -45.13
CA ASN A 121 25.28 -25.95 -43.70
C ASN A 121 25.77 -24.71 -42.91
N ASP A 122 26.70 -23.94 -43.49
CA ASP A 122 27.19 -22.68 -42.89
C ASP A 122 26.06 -21.62 -42.83
N VAL A 123 25.24 -21.57 -43.88
CA VAL A 123 24.05 -20.70 -43.94
C VAL A 123 23.00 -21.12 -42.89
N GLN A 124 22.77 -22.42 -42.70
CA GLN A 124 21.85 -22.94 -41.67
C GLN A 124 22.35 -22.67 -40.24
N GLU A 125 23.66 -22.76 -40.01
CA GLU A 125 24.26 -22.46 -38.71
C GLU A 125 24.19 -20.95 -38.41
N LEU A 126 24.44 -20.09 -39.40
CA LEU A 126 24.26 -18.64 -39.32
C LEU A 126 22.80 -18.25 -39.05
N LEU A 127 21.84 -18.88 -39.73
CA LEU A 127 20.39 -18.68 -39.51
C LEU A 127 19.96 -19.09 -38.09
N ARG A 128 20.51 -20.16 -37.53
CA ARG A 128 20.26 -20.55 -36.12
C ARG A 128 20.83 -19.54 -35.14
N VAL A 129 22.04 -19.02 -35.39
CA VAL A 129 22.66 -18.02 -34.51
C VAL A 129 21.89 -16.71 -34.51
N THR A 130 21.42 -16.25 -35.68
CA THR A 130 20.60 -15.03 -35.78
C THR A 130 19.25 -15.19 -35.10
N GLN A 131 18.60 -16.36 -35.22
CA GLN A 131 17.34 -16.67 -34.54
C GLN A 131 17.47 -16.70 -33.01
N VAL A 132 18.57 -17.22 -32.48
CA VAL A 132 18.83 -17.19 -31.02
C VAL A 132 19.17 -15.76 -30.53
N ASP A 133 19.86 -14.95 -31.34
CA ASP A 133 20.16 -13.54 -31.02
C ASP A 133 18.88 -12.69 -30.97
N SER A 134 17.91 -12.94 -31.85
CA SER A 134 16.59 -12.29 -31.81
C SER A 134 15.78 -12.69 -30.57
N GLU A 135 15.69 -13.98 -30.25
CA GLU A 135 14.98 -14.46 -29.05
C GLU A 135 15.57 -13.91 -27.75
N ILE A 136 16.91 -13.84 -27.64
CA ILE A 136 17.58 -13.24 -26.47
C ILE A 136 17.29 -11.73 -26.40
N SER A 137 17.27 -11.05 -27.54
CA SER A 137 16.99 -9.61 -27.60
C SER A 137 15.57 -9.29 -27.17
N GLU A 138 14.59 -10.10 -27.58
CA GLU A 138 13.19 -9.99 -27.15
C GLU A 138 13.04 -10.16 -25.63
N VAL A 139 13.65 -11.20 -25.05
CA VAL A 139 13.59 -11.42 -23.60
C VAL A 139 14.26 -10.28 -22.81
N ILE A 140 15.38 -9.75 -23.31
CA ILE A 140 16.03 -8.58 -22.69
C ILE A 140 15.13 -7.34 -22.76
N ALA A 141 14.47 -7.12 -23.90
CA ALA A 141 13.54 -6.01 -24.07
C ALA A 141 12.36 -6.12 -23.10
N GLU A 142 11.77 -7.30 -22.96
CA GLU A 142 10.67 -7.58 -22.03
C GLU A 142 11.07 -7.31 -20.57
N ILE A 143 12.23 -7.83 -20.13
CA ILE A 143 12.75 -7.58 -18.78
C ILE A 143 12.99 -6.09 -18.54
N THR A 144 13.58 -5.40 -19.52
CA THR A 144 13.88 -3.96 -19.40
C THR A 144 12.60 -3.13 -19.29
N GLN A 145 11.58 -3.46 -20.09
CA GLN A 145 10.27 -2.79 -20.02
C GLN A 145 9.59 -3.04 -18.67
N ASP A 146 9.67 -4.25 -18.12
CA ASP A 146 9.11 -4.56 -16.80
C ASP A 146 9.80 -3.78 -15.67
N GLU A 147 11.13 -3.70 -15.69
CA GLU A 147 11.89 -2.88 -14.74
C GLU A 147 11.52 -1.39 -14.84
N GLU A 148 11.35 -0.86 -16.06
CA GLU A 148 10.94 0.52 -16.26
C GLU A 148 9.51 0.79 -15.76
N ARG A 149 8.57 -0.12 -16.03
CA ARG A 149 7.20 -0.05 -15.50
C ARG A 149 7.20 -0.04 -13.98
N ARG A 150 7.96 -0.95 -13.36
CA ARG A 150 8.13 -1.00 -11.89
C ARG A 150 8.71 0.30 -11.34
N ARG A 151 9.72 0.86 -12.00
CA ARG A 151 10.35 2.14 -11.59
C ARG A 151 9.37 3.30 -11.62
N LYS A 152 8.51 3.39 -12.64
CA LYS A 152 7.45 4.43 -12.73
C LYS A 152 6.44 4.30 -11.58
N TRP A 153 6.08 3.08 -11.19
CA TRP A 153 5.26 2.83 -10.00
C TRP A 153 5.96 3.22 -8.70
N ASP A 154 7.22 2.84 -8.53
CA ASP A 154 8.00 3.22 -7.35
C ASP A 154 8.09 4.74 -7.18
N GLU A 155 8.33 5.46 -8.28
CA GLU A 155 8.40 6.92 -8.28
C GLU A 155 7.08 7.53 -7.82
N TYR A 156 5.97 7.02 -8.34
CA TYR A 156 4.63 7.44 -7.93
C TYR A 156 4.40 7.24 -6.42
N TYR A 157 4.65 6.04 -5.88
CA TYR A 157 4.43 5.78 -4.46
C TYR A 157 5.39 6.58 -3.56
N MET A 158 6.62 6.80 -4.01
CA MET A 158 7.57 7.65 -3.30
C MET A 158 7.16 9.13 -3.33
N LYS A 159 6.57 9.63 -4.43
CA LYS A 159 5.97 10.98 -4.48
C LYS A 159 4.81 11.11 -3.50
N ILE A 160 3.97 10.08 -3.36
CA ILE A 160 2.91 10.04 -2.33
C ILE A 160 3.51 10.08 -0.92
N ALA A 161 4.55 9.29 -0.64
CA ALA A 161 5.24 9.33 0.65
C ALA A 161 5.85 10.73 0.92
N CYS A 162 6.43 11.37 -0.11
CA CYS A 162 6.94 12.73 -0.02
C CYS A 162 5.83 13.75 0.28
N LEU A 163 4.70 13.64 -0.39
CA LEU A 163 3.52 14.47 -0.15
C LEU A 163 2.98 14.27 1.27
N ALA A 164 2.98 13.03 1.78
CA ALA A 164 2.59 12.73 3.15
C ALA A 164 3.52 13.40 4.17
N ALA A 165 4.82 13.50 3.90
CA ALA A 165 5.75 14.21 4.79
C ALA A 165 5.37 15.68 4.98
N LEU A 166 4.78 16.35 3.97
CA LEU A 166 4.32 17.74 4.05
C LEU A 166 3.14 17.95 5.02
N ARG A 167 2.48 16.87 5.46
CA ARG A 167 1.46 16.90 6.51
C ARG A 167 2.06 16.93 7.92
N SER A 168 3.32 16.52 8.06
CA SER A 168 4.00 16.48 9.35
C SER A 168 4.12 17.88 9.94
N LYS A 169 3.81 17.97 11.23
CA LYS A 169 4.02 19.17 12.04
C LYS A 169 5.38 19.18 12.71
N ASP A 170 6.21 18.15 12.51
CA ASP A 170 7.55 18.08 13.09
C ASP A 170 8.46 19.15 12.47
N PRO A 171 8.95 20.13 13.26
CA PRO A 171 9.77 21.21 12.74
C PRO A 171 11.21 20.81 12.40
N SER A 172 11.65 19.64 12.85
CA SER A 172 13.01 19.15 12.62
C SER A 172 13.08 18.15 11.49
N THR A 173 12.14 17.21 11.43
CA THR A 173 12.19 16.13 10.45
C THR A 173 10.78 15.70 10.04
N PRO A 174 10.22 16.27 8.98
CA PRO A 174 9.02 15.73 8.37
C PRO A 174 9.34 14.39 7.68
N VAL A 175 8.63 13.33 8.06
CA VAL A 175 8.77 11.98 7.49
C VAL A 175 7.42 11.53 6.97
N GLY A 176 7.40 10.91 5.81
CA GLY A 176 6.21 10.36 5.20
C GLY A 176 6.42 8.91 4.75
N ALA A 177 5.31 8.20 4.62
CA ALA A 177 5.24 6.79 4.32
C ALA A 177 4.04 6.49 3.43
N CYS A 178 4.22 5.59 2.46
CA CYS A 178 3.15 5.04 1.62
C CYS A 178 3.33 3.52 1.55
N ILE A 179 2.30 2.76 1.88
CA ILE A 179 2.28 1.30 1.71
C ILE A 179 1.45 1.02 0.46
N ALA A 180 2.03 0.27 -0.47
CA ALA A 180 1.36 -0.11 -1.70
C ALA A 180 1.37 -1.63 -1.88
N ASP A 181 0.27 -2.14 -2.43
CA ASP A 181 0.23 -3.46 -3.02
C ASP A 181 0.74 -3.34 -4.47
N THR A 182 1.97 -3.78 -4.70
CA THR A 182 2.62 -3.67 -6.02
C THR A 182 2.00 -4.61 -7.06
N LYS A 183 1.17 -5.58 -6.65
CA LYS A 183 0.46 -6.49 -7.58
C LYS A 183 -0.82 -5.89 -8.11
N THR A 184 -1.60 -5.24 -7.24
CA THR A 184 -2.88 -4.62 -7.61
C THR A 184 -2.75 -3.12 -7.87
N HIS A 185 -1.54 -2.58 -7.66
CA HIS A 185 -1.22 -1.17 -7.76
C HIS A 185 -2.09 -0.23 -6.89
N GLN A 186 -2.54 -0.73 -5.75
CA GLN A 186 -3.38 0.00 -4.81
C GLN A 186 -2.54 0.57 -3.66
N ILE A 187 -2.90 1.77 -3.22
CA ILE A 187 -2.37 2.34 -1.97
C ILE A 187 -3.20 1.76 -0.82
N VAL A 188 -2.52 1.11 0.13
CA VAL A 188 -3.18 0.39 1.23
C VAL A 188 -2.90 1.00 2.60
N GLY A 189 -2.07 2.06 2.66
CA GLY A 189 -1.81 2.82 3.88
C GLY A 189 -0.94 4.03 3.61
N ILE A 190 -1.23 5.16 4.25
CA ILE A 190 -0.41 6.38 4.21
C ILE A 190 -0.15 6.84 5.63
N GLY A 191 1.08 7.28 5.89
CA GLY A 191 1.50 7.76 7.20
C GLY A 191 2.45 8.93 7.11
N TYR A 192 2.47 9.72 8.17
CA TYR A 192 3.48 10.73 8.43
C TYR A 192 3.74 10.78 9.93
N ASN A 193 4.89 11.32 10.33
CA ASN A 193 5.19 11.45 11.75
C ASN A 193 4.31 12.52 12.40
N SER A 194 3.69 12.18 13.52
CA SER A 194 2.75 13.06 14.21
C SER A 194 2.66 12.74 15.69
N MET A 195 2.14 13.69 16.47
CA MET A 195 1.76 13.41 17.87
C MET A 195 0.57 12.45 17.91
N PRO A 196 0.43 11.65 18.98
CA PRO A 196 -0.68 10.73 19.13
C PRO A 196 -2.01 11.45 18.97
N TYR A 197 -2.96 10.79 18.29
CA TYR A 197 -4.29 11.34 18.14
C TYR A 197 -5.01 11.38 19.49
N VAL A 198 -5.63 12.52 19.81
CA VAL A 198 -6.44 12.68 21.01
C VAL A 198 -7.84 13.14 20.60
N LYS A 199 -8.83 12.27 20.83
CA LYS A 199 -10.22 12.56 20.47
C LYS A 199 -10.69 13.85 21.13
N GLY A 200 -11.19 14.79 20.31
CA GLY A 200 -11.78 16.05 20.76
C GLY A 200 -10.81 17.07 21.37
N ARG A 201 -9.48 16.86 21.28
CA ARG A 201 -8.49 17.80 21.81
C ARG A 201 -7.37 18.09 20.82
N ASN A 202 -6.78 19.27 20.93
CA ASN A 202 -5.57 19.61 20.19
C ASN A 202 -4.35 18.91 20.81
N ASN A 203 -3.80 17.92 20.09
CA ASN A 203 -2.65 17.14 20.56
C ASN A 203 -1.35 17.97 20.69
N ASP A 204 -1.21 19.04 19.92
CA ASP A 204 -0.06 19.95 20.01
C ASP A 204 -0.02 20.73 21.33
N LYS A 205 -1.14 20.81 22.06
CA LYS A 205 -1.20 21.39 23.42
C LYS A 205 -0.95 20.37 24.52
N ILE A 206 -0.90 19.08 24.18
CA ILE A 206 -0.76 17.98 25.13
C ILE A 206 0.66 17.42 25.08
N PHE A 207 1.19 17.25 23.86
CA PHE A 207 2.51 16.67 23.63
C PHE A 207 3.47 17.72 23.08
N SER A 208 4.68 17.71 23.63
CA SER A 208 5.73 18.68 23.34
C SER A 208 6.47 18.34 22.05
N TRP A 209 6.69 19.33 21.17
CA TRP A 209 7.53 19.21 19.97
C TRP A 209 9.02 19.51 20.24
N LYS A 210 9.43 19.69 21.50
CA LYS A 210 10.81 20.01 21.89
C LYS A 210 11.77 18.87 21.51
N GLY A 211 12.83 19.21 20.76
CA GLY A 211 13.88 18.29 20.32
C GLY A 211 14.88 17.90 21.40
N SER A 212 15.82 17.01 21.06
CA SER A 212 16.72 16.36 22.04
C SER A 212 17.83 17.27 22.52
N LYS A 213 18.21 18.22 21.66
CA LYS A 213 19.25 19.24 21.87
C LYS A 213 18.75 20.48 22.63
N ALA A 214 17.50 20.47 23.07
CA ALA A 214 16.98 21.56 23.88
C ALA A 214 17.44 21.34 25.34
N GLU A 215 18.40 22.15 25.77
CA GLU A 215 19.04 22.06 27.09
C GLU A 215 18.05 22.38 28.23
N GLY A 216 18.24 21.74 29.38
CA GLY A 216 17.43 21.98 30.58
C GLY A 216 16.01 21.38 30.56
N ILE A 217 15.62 20.65 29.50
CA ILE A 217 14.28 20.05 29.40
C ILE A 217 14.30 18.60 29.92
N PRO A 218 13.41 18.25 30.86
CA PRO A 218 13.27 16.89 31.36
C PRO A 218 13.02 15.88 30.23
N TYR A 219 13.51 14.65 30.39
CA TYR A 219 13.36 13.61 29.37
C TYR A 219 11.91 13.41 28.92
N HIS A 220 10.96 13.37 29.86
CA HIS A 220 9.53 13.19 29.59
C HIS A 220 8.87 14.39 28.86
N GLU A 221 9.53 15.54 28.75
CA GLU A 221 9.05 16.69 27.97
C GLU A 221 9.59 16.73 26.54
N LYS A 222 10.40 15.73 26.14
CA LYS A 222 10.96 15.63 24.79
C LYS A 222 9.99 14.92 23.84
N LYS A 223 9.98 15.34 22.58
CA LYS A 223 9.05 14.82 21.56
C LYS A 223 9.19 13.32 21.28
N TYR A 224 10.40 12.77 21.40
CA TYR A 224 10.71 11.38 20.99
C TYR A 224 9.97 10.32 21.79
N ASN A 225 9.43 10.67 22.97
CA ASN A 225 8.61 9.76 23.77
C ASN A 225 7.17 9.66 23.25
N TYR A 226 6.74 10.58 22.39
CA TYR A 226 5.35 10.72 21.97
C TYR A 226 5.15 10.60 20.46
N VAL A 227 6.10 11.12 19.67
CA VAL A 227 5.95 11.14 18.21
C VAL A 227 5.83 9.73 17.67
N VAL A 228 4.72 9.47 16.97
CA VAL A 228 4.53 8.24 16.21
C VAL A 228 5.20 8.41 14.86
N HIS A 229 6.06 7.46 14.49
CA HIS A 229 6.82 7.52 13.24
C HIS A 229 5.95 7.22 12.02
N ALA A 230 6.33 7.78 10.86
CA ALA A 230 5.54 7.66 9.63
C ALA A 230 5.25 6.22 9.21
N ALA A 231 6.24 5.32 9.34
CA ALA A 231 6.09 3.91 9.01
C ALA A 231 5.02 3.24 9.87
N VAL A 232 5.08 3.46 11.20
CA VAL A 232 4.09 2.94 12.15
C VAL A 232 2.71 3.54 11.88
N SER A 233 2.63 4.86 11.65
CA SER A 233 1.38 5.53 11.26
C SER A 233 0.77 4.90 10.01
N ALA A 234 1.56 4.58 8.99
CA ALA A 234 1.05 3.97 7.76
C ALA A 234 0.51 2.55 8.00
N VAL A 235 1.18 1.74 8.82
CA VAL A 235 0.73 0.40 9.21
C VAL A 235 -0.59 0.47 10.00
N LEU A 236 -0.71 1.42 10.93
CA LEU A 236 -1.92 1.62 11.73
C LEU A 236 -3.08 2.18 10.89
N ASN A 237 -2.78 3.02 9.90
CA ASN A 237 -3.76 3.62 8.99
C ASN A 237 -4.11 2.72 7.79
N LYS A 238 -3.74 1.43 7.82
CA LYS A 238 -4.05 0.51 6.73
C LYS A 238 -5.54 0.48 6.43
N THR A 239 -5.89 0.33 5.15
CA THR A 239 -7.28 0.38 4.66
C THR A 239 -7.89 -1.00 4.44
N ARG A 240 -7.08 -2.05 4.60
CA ARG A 240 -7.50 -3.45 4.51
C ARG A 240 -6.91 -4.28 5.66
N GLU A 241 -7.47 -5.47 5.87
CA GLU A 241 -7.09 -6.35 6.99
C GLU A 241 -5.63 -6.82 6.90
N SER A 242 -5.20 -7.31 5.74
CA SER A 242 -3.84 -7.78 5.52
C SER A 242 -3.06 -6.85 4.60
N ILE A 243 -1.85 -6.47 5.00
CA ILE A 243 -0.86 -5.79 4.14
C ILE A 243 0.37 -6.68 3.94
N GLU A 244 0.19 -8.00 4.06
CA GLU A 244 1.25 -8.97 3.85
C GLU A 244 1.69 -9.00 2.38
N GLY A 245 3.00 -9.01 2.16
CA GLY A 245 3.59 -8.97 0.82
C GLY A 245 3.68 -7.56 0.20
N CYS A 246 3.10 -6.54 0.83
CA CYS A 246 3.19 -5.16 0.35
C CYS A 246 4.61 -4.60 0.42
N THR A 247 4.80 -3.48 -0.29
CA THR A 247 6.00 -2.65 -0.25
C THR A 247 5.70 -1.35 0.49
N ILE A 248 6.61 -0.93 1.38
CA ILE A 248 6.54 0.39 2.04
C ILE A 248 7.58 1.35 1.45
N TYR A 249 7.12 2.54 1.07
CA TYR A 249 7.90 3.63 0.55
C TYR A 249 8.07 4.68 1.64
N LEU A 250 9.30 5.04 1.99
CA LEU A 250 9.63 5.94 3.09
C LEU A 250 10.52 7.09 2.64
N THR A 251 10.26 8.29 3.16
CA THR A 251 11.14 9.43 2.89
C THR A 251 12.49 9.34 3.63
N HIS A 252 12.60 8.45 4.61
CA HIS A 252 13.79 8.15 5.40
C HIS A 252 13.92 6.65 5.67
N PHE A 253 15.14 6.18 5.91
CA PHE A 253 15.35 4.80 6.34
C PHE A 253 14.70 4.56 7.73
N PRO A 254 14.02 3.43 7.94
CA PRO A 254 13.34 3.15 9.22
C PRO A 254 14.35 2.81 10.32
N ASP A 255 14.10 3.29 11.54
CA ASP A 255 14.79 2.82 12.74
C ASP A 255 14.36 1.40 13.15
N LYS A 256 15.02 0.83 14.15
CA LYS A 256 14.73 -0.49 14.71
C LYS A 256 13.25 -0.73 15.06
N ASP A 257 12.54 0.26 15.60
CA ASP A 257 11.16 0.08 16.06
C ASP A 257 10.18 0.11 14.89
N CYS A 258 10.44 0.98 13.90
CA CYS A 258 9.75 0.96 12.62
C CYS A 258 9.99 -0.35 11.87
N VAL A 259 11.22 -0.87 11.86
CA VAL A 259 11.57 -2.16 11.24
C VAL A 259 10.79 -3.31 11.90
N HIS A 260 10.71 -3.34 13.23
CA HIS A 260 9.89 -4.32 13.94
C HIS A 260 8.41 -4.25 13.50
N ALA A 261 7.84 -3.05 13.40
CA ALA A 261 6.46 -2.87 12.95
C ALA A 261 6.26 -3.32 11.49
N ILE A 262 7.19 -3.00 10.60
CA ILE A 262 7.19 -3.40 9.18
C ILE A 262 7.19 -4.93 9.06
N ILE A 263 8.09 -5.61 9.76
CA ILE A 263 8.20 -7.08 9.72
C ILE A 263 6.93 -7.72 10.27
N LYS A 264 6.44 -7.25 11.42
CA LYS A 264 5.23 -7.79 12.06
C LYS A 264 3.97 -7.54 11.24
N ALA A 265 3.94 -6.46 10.46
CA ALA A 265 2.85 -6.17 9.52
C ALA A 265 2.85 -7.08 8.28
N GLY A 266 3.90 -7.88 8.05
CA GLY A 266 4.00 -8.78 6.89
C GLY A 266 4.53 -8.10 5.63
N ILE A 267 5.01 -6.85 5.71
CA ILE A 267 5.61 -6.12 4.59
C ILE A 267 6.91 -6.85 4.15
N ARG A 268 7.18 -6.89 2.85
CA ARG A 268 8.30 -7.68 2.28
C ARG A 268 9.35 -6.84 1.54
N GLU A 269 9.08 -5.57 1.29
CA GLU A 269 10.06 -4.66 0.70
C GLU A 269 9.96 -3.26 1.31
N VAL A 270 11.12 -2.64 1.60
CA VAL A 270 11.26 -1.26 2.04
C VAL A 270 12.00 -0.47 0.95
N VAL A 271 11.36 0.55 0.40
CA VAL A 271 11.97 1.47 -0.56
C VAL A 271 12.10 2.84 0.10
N TYR A 272 13.28 3.44 0.08
CA TYR A 272 13.50 4.73 0.74
C TYR A 272 14.28 5.71 -0.13
N CYS A 273 14.07 7.02 0.01
CA CYS A 273 14.78 8.03 -0.81
C CYS A 273 15.79 8.89 -0.05
N MET A 274 15.71 8.95 1.27
CA MET A 274 16.58 9.77 2.12
C MET A 274 16.75 11.21 1.60
N TYR A 275 15.64 11.94 1.43
CA TYR A 275 15.69 13.27 0.79
C TYR A 275 16.57 14.30 1.56
N THR A 276 16.78 14.10 2.87
CA THR A 276 17.78 14.84 3.63
C THR A 276 19.15 14.18 3.44
N ARG A 277 19.96 14.71 2.50
CA ARG A 277 21.33 14.27 2.19
C ARG A 277 22.34 14.51 3.35
N HIS A 278 22.18 13.84 4.47
CA HIS A 278 23.28 13.69 5.41
C HIS A 278 23.53 12.19 5.55
N GLU A 279 24.60 11.70 4.91
CA GLU A 279 25.10 10.33 5.01
C GLU A 279 25.25 9.91 6.48
N GLU A 280 25.61 10.85 7.35
CA GLU A 280 25.67 10.73 8.82
C GLU A 280 24.37 10.23 9.48
N ARG A 281 23.21 10.32 8.81
CA ARG A 281 21.94 9.88 9.39
C ARG A 281 21.77 8.36 9.35
N GLU A 282 22.24 7.71 8.29
CA GLU A 282 22.24 6.24 8.18
C GLU A 282 23.20 5.60 9.19
N GLU A 283 24.17 6.36 9.70
CA GLU A 283 25.16 5.95 10.70
C GLU A 283 24.66 6.07 12.15
N LYS A 284 23.40 6.46 12.37
CA LYS A 284 22.81 6.44 13.71
C LYS A 284 22.60 5.01 14.19
N GLU A 285 22.93 4.77 15.46
CA GLU A 285 22.85 3.45 16.10
C GLU A 285 21.51 2.73 15.86
N ASP A 286 20.37 3.43 16.03
CA ASP A 286 19.04 2.86 15.80
C ASP A 286 18.77 2.44 14.35
N MET A 287 19.36 3.14 13.37
CA MET A 287 19.22 2.80 11.94
C MET A 287 20.17 1.65 11.56
N ILE A 288 21.38 1.61 12.13
CA ILE A 288 22.31 0.49 11.96
C ILE A 288 21.66 -0.80 12.48
N VAL A 289 21.07 -0.77 13.68
CA VAL A 289 20.34 -1.91 14.24
C VAL A 289 19.14 -2.27 13.36
N GLY A 290 18.38 -1.28 12.87
CA GLY A 290 17.29 -1.52 11.93
C GLY A 290 17.73 -2.24 10.65
N LYS A 291 18.88 -1.83 10.08
CA LYS A 291 19.49 -2.46 8.90
C LYS A 291 19.92 -3.88 9.19
N GLU A 292 20.59 -4.12 10.32
CA GLU A 292 21.01 -5.46 10.74
C GLU A 292 19.81 -6.41 10.92
N ILE A 293 18.71 -5.90 11.50
CA ILE A 293 17.46 -6.67 11.62
C ILE A 293 16.93 -7.04 10.23
N LEU A 294 16.86 -6.08 9.29
CA LEU A 294 16.40 -6.34 7.93
C LEU A 294 17.26 -7.39 7.22
N GLU A 295 18.60 -7.29 7.31
CA GLU A 295 19.55 -8.23 6.72
C GLU A 295 19.43 -9.66 7.26
N ARG A 296 18.95 -9.82 8.50
CA ARG A 296 18.67 -11.12 9.13
C ARG A 296 17.27 -11.65 8.81
N THR A 297 16.49 -10.96 8.00
CA THR A 297 15.10 -11.32 7.64
C THR A 297 14.91 -11.45 6.12
N ALA A 298 13.73 -11.88 5.70
CA ALA A 298 13.37 -11.95 4.28
C ALA A 298 12.89 -10.60 3.70
N VAL A 299 12.89 -9.52 4.49
CA VAL A 299 12.42 -8.20 4.04
C VAL A 299 13.53 -7.52 3.22
N LYS A 300 13.28 -7.31 1.93
CA LYS A 300 14.21 -6.59 1.05
C LYS A 300 14.19 -5.10 1.40
N TYR A 301 15.30 -4.43 1.19
CA TYR A 301 15.34 -2.97 1.23
C TYR A 301 16.21 -2.41 0.12
N ARG A 302 15.86 -1.22 -0.39
CA ARG A 302 16.66 -0.52 -1.40
C ARG A 302 16.44 0.98 -1.34
N ARG A 303 17.48 1.72 -1.72
CA ARG A 303 17.45 3.17 -1.85
C ARG A 303 17.03 3.58 -3.26
N MET A 304 16.18 4.60 -3.36
CA MET A 304 15.80 5.25 -4.60
C MET A 304 16.50 6.60 -4.69
N GLU A 305 17.45 6.71 -5.63
CA GLU A 305 18.18 7.96 -5.85
C GLU A 305 17.39 8.97 -6.67
N ASN A 306 17.78 10.24 -6.58
CA ASN A 306 17.28 11.35 -7.42
C ASN A 306 15.78 11.63 -7.33
N ILE A 307 15.16 11.31 -6.19
CA ILE A 307 13.76 11.64 -5.91
C ILE A 307 13.63 12.45 -4.61
N GLY A 308 12.57 13.23 -4.48
CA GLY A 308 12.35 14.08 -3.30
C GLY A 308 13.10 15.42 -3.32
N GLY A 309 13.72 15.80 -4.44
CA GLY A 309 14.36 17.12 -4.60
C GLY A 309 13.37 18.28 -4.41
N GLU A 310 12.15 18.16 -4.94
CA GLU A 310 11.09 19.16 -4.73
C GLU A 310 10.67 19.24 -3.25
N LEU A 311 10.46 18.09 -2.58
CA LEU A 311 10.19 18.02 -1.15
C LEU A 311 11.32 18.68 -0.35
N LYS A 312 12.57 18.37 -0.68
CA LYS A 312 13.75 18.98 -0.08
C LYS A 312 13.74 20.50 -0.27
N ASN A 313 13.55 20.98 -1.50
CA ASN A 313 13.52 22.41 -1.80
C ASN A 313 12.41 23.13 -1.03
N ARG A 314 11.20 22.56 -0.98
CA ARG A 314 10.08 23.14 -0.21
C ARG A 314 10.35 23.16 1.28
N ILE A 315 10.89 22.09 1.86
CA ILE A 315 11.32 22.09 3.26
C ILE A 315 12.42 23.14 3.49
N GLU A 316 13.34 23.31 2.54
CA GLU A 316 14.44 24.28 2.64
C GLU A 316 14.01 25.74 2.45
N GLN A 317 12.95 26.00 1.68
CA GLN A 317 12.46 27.34 1.34
C GLN A 317 11.27 27.78 2.21
N GLU A 318 10.32 26.90 2.52
CA GLU A 318 9.09 27.24 3.24
C GLU A 318 9.25 27.01 4.76
N ILE A 319 10.00 25.96 5.13
CA ILE A 319 10.06 25.47 6.51
C ILE A 319 11.36 25.94 7.20
N LYS A 320 12.54 25.73 6.59
CA LYS A 320 13.84 26.13 7.20
C LYS A 320 13.99 27.64 7.49
N PRO A 321 13.46 28.59 6.69
CA PRO A 321 13.62 30.03 6.97
C PRO A 321 12.81 30.51 8.18
N GLN A 322 11.75 29.79 8.58
CA GLN A 322 11.05 30.04 9.84
C GLN A 322 11.99 29.85 11.06
N TYR A 323 13.09 29.09 10.90
CA TYR A 323 14.04 28.77 11.96
C TYR A 323 15.30 29.63 11.98
N LYS A 324 15.79 30.13 10.82
CA LYS A 324 17.00 30.97 10.75
C LYS A 324 16.84 32.34 11.44
N LYS A 325 15.62 32.79 11.74
CA LYS A 325 15.35 34.05 12.46
C LYS A 325 15.72 34.00 13.95
N ASN A 326 15.90 32.82 14.56
CA ASN A 326 16.31 32.66 15.96
C ASN A 326 17.56 31.76 16.05
N LYS A 327 18.74 32.31 15.80
CA LYS A 327 20.02 31.57 15.74
C LYS A 327 20.37 30.74 16.99
N ASN A 328 19.70 30.95 18.13
CA ASN A 328 20.03 30.30 19.41
C ASN A 328 18.89 29.45 20.03
N LYS A 329 17.77 29.18 19.32
CA LYS A 329 16.68 28.35 19.88
C LYS A 329 16.23 27.28 18.89
N TRP A 330 16.30 26.01 19.30
CA TRP A 330 15.68 24.89 18.58
C TRP A 330 14.17 25.12 18.48
N PRO A 331 13.52 24.83 17.33
CA PRO A 331 12.09 24.99 17.21
C PRO A 331 11.37 24.00 18.13
N THR A 332 10.48 24.54 18.95
CA THR A 332 9.73 23.81 19.99
C THR A 332 8.23 23.77 19.72
N GLU A 333 7.79 24.51 18.69
CA GLU A 333 6.41 24.63 18.25
C GLU A 333 6.19 23.86 16.93
N PRO A 334 4.96 23.38 16.67
CA PRO A 334 4.63 22.72 15.41
C PRO A 334 4.76 23.69 14.22
N VAL A 335 5.14 23.13 13.06
CA VAL A 335 5.24 23.88 11.80
C VAL A 335 3.90 24.55 11.47
N GLN A 336 3.93 25.84 11.14
CA GLN A 336 2.78 26.56 10.62
C GLN A 336 2.76 26.49 9.08
N GLY A 337 1.57 26.43 8.48
CA GLY A 337 1.42 26.36 7.03
C GLY A 337 1.72 24.99 6.41
N TYR A 338 1.69 23.92 7.21
CA TYR A 338 1.62 22.55 6.69
C TYR A 338 0.41 22.44 5.74
N ILE A 339 0.49 21.58 4.71
CA ILE A 339 -0.55 21.45 3.66
C ILE A 339 -1.94 21.27 4.31
N THR A 340 -3.10 21.56 3.69
CA THR A 340 -4.42 21.24 4.30
C THR A 340 -4.90 19.85 3.87
N TRP A 341 -5.91 19.26 4.52
CA TRP A 341 -6.39 17.93 4.15
C TRP A 341 -6.91 17.91 2.72
N GLU A 342 -7.65 18.96 2.35
CA GLU A 342 -8.26 19.15 1.04
C GLU A 342 -7.17 19.22 -0.04
N LYS A 343 -6.16 20.07 0.17
CA LYS A 343 -5.00 20.18 -0.73
C LYS A 343 -4.20 18.88 -0.79
N PHE A 344 -4.07 18.16 0.33
CA PHE A 344 -3.34 16.90 0.39
C PHE A 344 -4.01 15.82 -0.46
N PHE A 345 -5.33 15.62 -0.30
CA PHE A 345 -6.05 14.60 -1.05
C PHE A 345 -6.23 14.97 -2.53
N MET A 346 -6.44 16.25 -2.85
CA MET A 346 -6.46 16.69 -4.24
C MET A 346 -5.10 16.47 -4.92
N LYS A 347 -3.98 16.77 -4.26
CA LYS A 347 -2.64 16.48 -4.80
C LYS A 347 -2.39 14.98 -5.03
N ILE A 348 -3.01 14.09 -4.23
CA ILE A 348 -2.96 12.65 -4.51
C ILE A 348 -3.72 12.32 -5.80
N ALA A 349 -4.89 12.94 -6.02
CA ALA A 349 -5.61 12.79 -7.28
C ALA A 349 -4.80 13.34 -8.47
N GLU A 350 -4.13 14.49 -8.32
CA GLU A 350 -3.23 15.07 -9.33
C GLU A 350 -2.03 14.15 -9.65
N LEU A 351 -1.37 13.60 -8.63
CA LEU A 351 -0.29 12.64 -8.84
C LEU A 351 -0.78 11.37 -9.53
N SER A 352 -2.01 10.95 -9.23
CA SER A 352 -2.64 9.78 -9.89
C SER A 352 -2.93 10.09 -11.36
N LYS A 353 -3.42 11.30 -11.66
CA LYS A 353 -3.65 11.80 -13.02
C LYS A 353 -2.41 11.72 -13.91
N GLU A 354 -1.21 11.97 -13.38
CA GLU A 354 0.05 11.89 -14.15
C GLU A 354 0.28 10.51 -14.78
N ARG A 355 -0.29 9.45 -14.18
CA ARG A 355 -0.18 8.08 -14.65
C ARG A 355 -1.04 7.75 -15.87
N SER A 356 -2.01 8.58 -16.20
CA SER A 356 -2.82 8.38 -17.40
C SER A 356 -1.93 8.45 -18.65
N ASN A 357 -2.09 7.50 -19.56
CA ASN A 357 -1.44 7.47 -20.87
C ASN A 357 -2.18 8.33 -21.92
N HIS A 358 -3.27 9.01 -21.53
CA HIS A 358 -4.05 9.84 -22.43
C HIS A 358 -3.36 11.19 -22.74
N ASN A 359 -3.82 11.87 -23.79
CA ASN A 359 -3.44 13.26 -24.08
C ASN A 359 -3.58 14.15 -22.81
N PRO A 360 -2.55 14.95 -22.44
CA PRO A 360 -2.50 15.76 -21.22
C PRO A 360 -3.77 16.53 -20.87
N GLN A 361 -4.52 17.03 -21.87
CA GLN A 361 -5.73 17.82 -21.64
C GLN A 361 -6.91 17.01 -21.06
N TYR A 362 -6.92 15.70 -21.27
CA TYR A 362 -7.99 14.80 -20.82
C TYR A 362 -7.57 13.88 -19.68
N LYS A 363 -6.34 13.99 -19.17
CA LYS A 363 -5.92 13.21 -18.00
C LYS A 363 -6.77 13.62 -16.79
N VAL A 364 -7.33 12.63 -16.10
CA VAL A 364 -8.13 12.76 -14.88
C VAL A 364 -7.58 11.81 -13.83
N GLY A 365 -7.55 12.26 -12.59
CA GLY A 365 -7.21 11.44 -11.43
C GLY A 365 -8.27 11.59 -10.34
N ALA A 366 -8.37 10.57 -9.50
CA ALA A 366 -9.34 10.47 -8.43
C ALA A 366 -8.70 9.89 -7.16
N CYS A 367 -9.21 10.27 -6.00
CA CYS A 367 -8.77 9.82 -4.68
C CYS A 367 -9.99 9.70 -3.76
N VAL A 368 -10.25 8.49 -3.25
CA VAL A 368 -11.36 8.22 -2.34
C VAL A 368 -10.84 8.23 -0.90
N VAL A 369 -11.50 8.99 -0.04
CA VAL A 369 -11.05 9.27 1.32
C VAL A 369 -12.13 8.92 2.33
N SER A 370 -11.76 8.14 3.35
CA SER A 370 -12.67 7.77 4.43
C SER A 370 -12.97 8.95 5.36
N PRO A 371 -14.06 8.90 6.15
CA PRO A 371 -14.33 9.88 7.20
C PRO A 371 -13.19 10.04 8.23
N LYS A 372 -12.37 8.98 8.39
CA LYS A 372 -11.17 8.98 9.25
C LYS A 372 -9.94 9.59 8.56
N LYS A 373 -10.09 10.18 7.37
CA LYS A 373 -9.03 10.80 6.58
C LYS A 373 -7.96 9.80 6.11
N GLN A 374 -8.38 8.57 5.81
CA GLN A 374 -7.54 7.54 5.19
C GLN A 374 -7.81 7.48 3.69
N VAL A 375 -6.77 7.39 2.86
CA VAL A 375 -6.91 7.17 1.41
C VAL A 375 -7.25 5.72 1.17
N LEU A 376 -8.49 5.44 0.76
CA LEU A 376 -8.97 4.08 0.51
C LEU A 376 -8.55 3.58 -0.86
N ALA A 377 -8.63 4.45 -1.86
CA ALA A 377 -8.33 4.12 -3.25
C ALA A 377 -7.88 5.36 -4.02
N VAL A 378 -7.17 5.10 -5.11
CA VAL A 378 -6.80 6.10 -6.11
C VAL A 378 -7.14 5.56 -7.49
N GLY A 379 -7.45 6.47 -8.41
CA GLY A 379 -7.80 6.14 -9.78
C GLY A 379 -7.24 7.16 -10.75
N TYR A 380 -7.06 6.73 -11.98
CA TYR A 380 -6.70 7.57 -13.11
C TYR A 380 -7.35 7.00 -14.37
N ASN A 381 -7.64 7.85 -15.34
CA ASN A 381 -8.23 7.39 -16.57
C ASN A 381 -7.17 6.70 -17.45
N ALA A 382 -7.49 5.52 -17.95
CA ALA A 382 -6.63 4.74 -18.83
C ALA A 382 -7.49 3.71 -19.58
N TYR A 383 -6.92 3.17 -20.65
CA TYR A 383 -7.46 1.96 -21.27
C TYR A 383 -7.40 0.79 -20.27
N PRO A 384 -8.32 -0.19 -20.39
CA PRO A 384 -8.25 -1.43 -19.62
C PRO A 384 -6.90 -2.12 -19.80
N GLU A 385 -6.34 -2.68 -18.73
CA GLU A 385 -4.95 -3.15 -18.68
C GLU A 385 -4.66 -4.31 -19.65
N ASP A 386 -5.66 -5.15 -19.92
CA ASP A 386 -5.58 -6.30 -20.84
C ASP A 386 -5.99 -5.97 -22.28
N MET A 387 -6.34 -4.70 -22.57
CA MET A 387 -6.78 -4.32 -23.91
C MET A 387 -5.57 -4.19 -24.84
N ILE A 388 -5.51 -5.05 -25.86
CA ILE A 388 -4.54 -4.94 -26.95
C ILE A 388 -5.07 -3.88 -27.92
N HIS A 389 -4.35 -2.77 -28.04
CA HIS A 389 -4.65 -1.70 -28.98
C HIS A 389 -3.62 -1.67 -30.11
N ASP A 390 -4.09 -1.47 -31.34
CA ASP A 390 -3.23 -1.18 -32.48
C ASP A 390 -2.83 0.31 -32.41
N GLU A 391 -1.54 0.58 -32.19
CA GLU A 391 -1.00 1.94 -32.02
C GLU A 391 -1.26 2.84 -33.24
N THR A 392 -1.54 2.25 -34.42
CA THR A 392 -1.80 2.98 -35.66
C THR A 392 -3.20 3.59 -35.76
N GLU A 393 -4.17 3.18 -34.94
CA GLU A 393 -5.51 3.79 -34.91
C GLU A 393 -5.59 5.07 -34.07
N ASP A 394 -4.58 5.34 -33.23
CA ASP A 394 -4.55 6.51 -32.34
C ASP A 394 -4.15 7.80 -33.09
N GLU A 395 -3.43 7.70 -34.22
CA GLU A 395 -3.00 8.86 -35.02
C GLU A 395 -4.15 9.52 -35.80
N GLU A 396 -5.24 8.80 -36.11
CA GLU A 396 -6.41 9.37 -36.81
C GLU A 396 -7.51 9.88 -35.87
N LYS A 397 -7.45 9.56 -34.56
CA LYS A 397 -8.46 9.93 -33.56
C LYS A 397 -7.94 10.98 -32.58
N ASP A 398 -7.29 12.00 -33.11
CA ASP A 398 -7.21 13.27 -32.39
C ASP A 398 -8.64 13.73 -32.04
N ASN A 399 -8.89 13.96 -30.75
CA ASN A 399 -9.92 14.87 -30.22
C ASN A 399 -11.31 14.34 -29.76
N LYS A 400 -11.51 13.05 -29.49
CA LYS A 400 -12.71 12.60 -28.72
C LYS A 400 -12.37 11.64 -27.58
N GLU A 401 -13.08 11.79 -26.45
CA GLU A 401 -13.14 10.77 -25.38
C GLU A 401 -13.41 9.42 -26.05
N SER A 402 -12.38 8.57 -26.16
CA SER A 402 -12.53 7.22 -26.68
C SER A 402 -13.44 6.45 -25.72
N ASN A 403 -14.50 5.85 -26.25
CA ASN A 403 -15.49 5.09 -25.47
C ASN A 403 -14.89 3.91 -24.67
N TYR A 404 -13.63 3.56 -24.95
CA TYR A 404 -12.92 2.47 -24.30
C TYR A 404 -12.15 2.91 -23.04
N ILE A 405 -12.03 4.21 -22.75
CA ILE A 405 -11.28 4.69 -21.60
C ILE A 405 -12.13 4.55 -20.34
N SER A 406 -11.61 3.81 -19.36
CA SER A 406 -12.18 3.83 -18.02
C SER A 406 -11.87 5.16 -17.35
N HIS A 407 -12.88 5.84 -16.81
CA HIS A 407 -12.65 7.09 -16.07
C HIS A 407 -11.99 6.82 -14.71
N ALA A 408 -11.36 7.85 -14.15
CA ALA A 408 -10.62 7.75 -12.90
C ALA A 408 -11.51 7.35 -11.71
N GLU A 409 -12.74 7.86 -11.68
CA GLU A 409 -13.73 7.61 -10.64
C GLU A 409 -14.10 6.12 -10.56
N TYR A 410 -14.27 5.45 -11.70
CA TYR A 410 -14.53 4.01 -11.74
C TYR A 410 -13.40 3.21 -11.12
N LYS A 411 -12.15 3.49 -11.53
CA LYS A 411 -10.98 2.77 -11.02
C LYS A 411 -10.81 2.97 -9.52
N ALA A 412 -11.11 4.17 -9.01
CA ALA A 412 -11.06 4.47 -7.59
C ALA A 412 -12.20 3.80 -6.79
N ILE A 413 -13.42 3.74 -7.33
CA ILE A 413 -14.60 3.22 -6.62
C ILE A 413 -14.67 1.68 -6.68
N LEU A 414 -14.45 1.10 -7.85
CA LEU A 414 -14.60 -0.35 -8.08
C LEU A 414 -13.36 -1.16 -7.70
N GLY A 415 -12.19 -0.51 -7.63
CA GLY A 415 -10.91 -1.18 -7.44
C GLY A 415 -10.61 -1.65 -6.01
N ILE A 416 -11.54 -1.52 -5.06
CA ILE A 416 -11.25 -1.73 -3.63
C ILE A 416 -12.28 -2.57 -2.86
N SER A 417 -11.76 -3.25 -1.84
CA SER A 417 -12.47 -3.79 -0.67
C SER A 417 -11.74 -3.23 0.55
N PRO A 418 -12.36 -2.40 1.40
CA PRO A 418 -13.78 -2.30 1.77
C PRO A 418 -14.63 -1.26 1.00
N SER A 419 -15.92 -1.15 1.34
CA SER A 419 -16.90 -0.21 0.79
C SER A 419 -16.45 1.26 0.84
N VAL A 420 -16.82 2.04 -0.18
CA VAL A 420 -16.64 3.51 -0.24
C VAL A 420 -17.81 4.29 0.35
N GLU A 421 -18.76 3.61 0.98
CA GLU A 421 -19.91 4.27 1.61
C GLU A 421 -19.48 5.29 2.67
N GLY A 422 -20.09 6.47 2.64
CA GLY A 422 -19.76 7.56 3.56
C GLY A 422 -18.48 8.32 3.22
N CYS A 423 -17.76 7.94 2.17
CA CYS A 423 -16.48 8.55 1.81
C CYS A 423 -16.66 9.86 1.03
N THR A 424 -15.57 10.62 0.95
CA THR A 424 -15.41 11.79 0.10
C THR A 424 -14.58 11.42 -1.13
N LEU A 425 -15.02 11.80 -2.32
CA LEU A 425 -14.26 11.67 -3.56
C LEU A 425 -13.59 12.99 -3.91
N TYR A 426 -12.26 12.97 -4.04
CA TYR A 426 -11.48 14.05 -4.64
C TYR A 426 -11.19 13.70 -6.09
N VAL A 427 -11.49 14.60 -7.04
CA VAL A 427 -11.32 14.34 -8.46
C VAL A 427 -10.78 15.57 -9.20
N THR A 428 -9.86 15.40 -10.14
CA THR A 428 -9.22 16.55 -10.80
C THR A 428 -10.12 17.24 -11.83
N LYS A 429 -11.23 16.63 -12.23
CA LYS A 429 -12.22 17.16 -13.19
C LYS A 429 -13.61 16.75 -12.71
N TYR A 430 -14.60 17.62 -12.89
CA TYR A 430 -15.97 17.32 -12.48
C TYR A 430 -16.48 15.99 -13.13
N PRO A 431 -17.20 15.12 -12.39
CA PRO A 431 -17.64 13.83 -12.93
C PRO A 431 -18.66 13.96 -14.08
N CYS A 432 -18.59 13.07 -15.07
CA CYS A 432 -19.63 12.95 -16.09
C CYS A 432 -20.90 12.25 -15.53
N HIS A 433 -22.00 12.20 -16.30
CA HIS A 433 -23.26 11.58 -15.83
C HIS A 433 -23.11 10.11 -15.39
N MET A 434 -22.34 9.32 -16.13
CA MET A 434 -22.10 7.91 -15.79
C MET A 434 -21.32 7.77 -14.48
N CYS A 435 -20.30 8.61 -14.29
CA CYS A 435 -19.55 8.66 -13.03
C CYS A 435 -20.42 9.16 -11.87
N ALA A 436 -21.27 10.16 -12.10
CA ALA A 436 -22.21 10.66 -11.09
C ALA A 436 -23.16 9.58 -10.58
N GLN A 437 -23.68 8.73 -11.47
CA GLN A 437 -24.50 7.59 -11.08
C GLN A 437 -23.73 6.65 -10.16
N VAL A 438 -22.52 6.24 -10.55
CA VAL A 438 -21.66 5.33 -9.77
C VAL A 438 -21.26 5.93 -8.42
N ILE A 439 -20.94 7.22 -8.39
CA ILE A 439 -20.64 7.96 -7.15
C ILE A 439 -21.82 7.85 -6.18
N VAL A 440 -23.03 8.15 -6.65
CA VAL A 440 -24.23 8.09 -5.81
C VAL A 440 -24.55 6.65 -5.39
N GLN A 441 -24.56 5.69 -6.31
CA GLN A 441 -24.87 4.29 -6.01
C GLN A 441 -23.85 3.63 -5.08
N SER A 442 -22.58 4.05 -5.13
CA SER A 442 -21.52 3.54 -4.25
C SER A 442 -21.59 4.12 -2.83
N GLY A 443 -22.45 5.11 -2.58
CA GLY A 443 -22.66 5.69 -1.26
C GLY A 443 -21.66 6.76 -0.86
N ILE A 444 -20.88 7.30 -1.81
CA ILE A 444 -20.06 8.51 -1.59
C ILE A 444 -20.98 9.66 -1.19
N ARG A 445 -20.55 10.45 -0.20
CA ARG A 445 -21.37 11.53 0.40
C ARG A 445 -20.92 12.93 0.04
N GLU A 446 -19.73 13.09 -0.51
CA GLU A 446 -19.15 14.38 -0.83
C GLU A 446 -18.21 14.24 -2.03
N VAL A 447 -18.28 15.21 -2.95
CA VAL A 447 -17.43 15.28 -4.14
C VAL A 447 -16.71 16.62 -4.14
N ILE A 448 -15.39 16.57 -4.14
CA ILE A 448 -14.52 17.73 -4.22
C ILE A 448 -13.78 17.67 -5.55
N TYR A 449 -13.93 18.70 -6.39
CA TYR A 449 -13.34 18.73 -7.72
C TYR A 449 -12.42 19.93 -7.94
N ASP A 450 -11.39 19.77 -8.78
CA ASP A 450 -10.47 20.86 -9.15
C ASP A 450 -10.91 21.61 -10.40
N LYS A 451 -11.18 20.93 -11.51
CA LYS A 451 -11.57 21.60 -12.77
C LYS A 451 -13.05 21.41 -13.08
N PRO A 452 -13.73 22.43 -13.62
CA PRO A 452 -15.12 22.30 -14.02
C PRO A 452 -15.25 21.33 -15.18
N GLY A 453 -16.43 20.75 -15.31
CA GLY A 453 -16.80 19.97 -16.49
C GLY A 453 -17.07 20.86 -17.70
N GLU A 454 -17.35 20.22 -18.82
CA GLU A 454 -17.84 20.93 -20.01
C GLU A 454 -19.33 21.19 -19.84
N TRP A 455 -19.65 22.32 -19.19
CA TRP A 455 -20.98 22.55 -18.62
C TRP A 455 -22.16 22.58 -19.58
N ASP A 456 -21.87 22.87 -20.85
CA ASP A 456 -22.84 22.95 -21.94
C ASP A 456 -23.20 21.57 -22.52
N LYS A 457 -22.42 20.52 -22.23
CA LYS A 457 -22.73 19.15 -22.68
C LYS A 457 -23.82 18.53 -21.82
N ASP A 458 -24.78 17.86 -22.46
CA ASP A 458 -25.89 17.14 -21.80
C ASP A 458 -25.42 16.15 -20.72
N SER A 459 -24.28 15.51 -20.95
CA SER A 459 -23.60 14.64 -19.97
C SER A 459 -23.34 15.36 -18.64
N TYR A 460 -22.85 16.59 -18.67
CA TYR A 460 -22.54 17.34 -17.45
C TYR A 460 -23.77 18.02 -16.86
N ILE A 461 -24.75 18.40 -17.68
CA ILE A 461 -26.05 18.87 -17.19
C ILE A 461 -26.74 17.77 -16.38
N SER A 462 -26.76 16.54 -16.91
CA SER A 462 -27.33 15.37 -16.24
C SER A 462 -26.53 14.99 -14.98
N SER A 463 -25.20 15.09 -15.04
CA SER A 463 -24.31 14.89 -13.89
C SER A 463 -24.64 15.85 -12.75
N ARG A 464 -24.69 17.17 -13.02
CA ARG A 464 -25.02 18.19 -12.01
C ARG A 464 -26.39 17.93 -11.37
N LYS A 465 -27.41 17.64 -12.19
CA LYS A 465 -28.75 17.30 -11.69
C LYS A 465 -28.73 16.07 -10.77
N THR A 466 -28.00 15.02 -11.16
CA THR A 466 -27.89 13.77 -10.40
C THR A 466 -27.18 14.00 -9.07
N LEU A 467 -26.00 14.61 -9.09
CA LEU A 467 -25.23 14.86 -7.87
C LEU A 467 -25.97 15.82 -6.94
N ALA A 468 -26.51 16.94 -7.45
CA ALA A 468 -27.22 17.92 -6.63
C ALA A 468 -28.47 17.32 -5.98
N ALA A 469 -29.25 16.53 -6.73
CA ALA A 469 -30.47 15.90 -6.19
C ALA A 469 -30.17 14.83 -5.14
N CYS A 470 -29.05 14.10 -5.26
CA CYS A 470 -28.74 12.98 -4.37
C CYS A 470 -27.82 13.34 -3.19
N LEU A 471 -26.90 14.30 -3.36
CA LEU A 471 -25.92 14.70 -2.34
C LEU A 471 -26.24 16.05 -1.70
N GLY A 472 -26.91 16.94 -2.41
CA GLY A 472 -27.04 18.37 -2.07
C GLY A 472 -25.88 19.21 -2.58
N ASP A 473 -26.15 20.47 -2.94
CA ASP A 473 -25.14 21.39 -3.50
C ASP A 473 -24.00 21.69 -2.52
N ASP A 474 -24.26 21.66 -1.21
CA ASP A 474 -23.25 21.89 -0.17
C ASP A 474 -22.22 20.75 -0.05
N LYS A 475 -22.47 19.61 -0.72
CA LYS A 475 -21.59 18.44 -0.78
C LYS A 475 -20.83 18.32 -2.09
N ILE A 476 -20.98 19.28 -3.00
CA ILE A 476 -20.33 19.31 -4.31
C ILE A 476 -19.46 20.56 -4.36
N ILE A 477 -18.17 20.40 -4.10
CA ILE A 477 -17.29 21.51 -3.77
C ILE A 477 -16.24 21.71 -4.85
N ASP A 478 -16.16 22.93 -5.38
CA ASP A 478 -15.03 23.39 -6.19
C ASP A 478 -13.89 23.80 -5.24
N ILE A 479 -12.79 23.05 -5.24
CA ILE A 479 -11.67 23.30 -4.32
C ILE A 479 -11.00 24.67 -4.56
N ARG A 480 -11.15 25.25 -5.76
CA ARG A 480 -10.55 26.55 -6.09
C ARG A 480 -11.30 27.73 -5.48
N LEU A 481 -12.51 27.49 -4.98
CA LEU A 481 -13.32 28.48 -4.28
C LEU A 481 -13.11 28.44 -2.77
N GLN A 482 -12.21 27.59 -2.27
CA GLN A 482 -11.77 27.47 -0.87
C GLN A 482 -10.36 28.05 -0.69
#